data_AF-A0A7G8TEK8-F1
#
_entry.id   AF-A0A7G8TEK8-F1
#
_cell.length_a   1.000
_cell.length_b   1.000
_cell.length_c   1.000
_cell.angle_alpha   90.00
_cell.angle_beta   90.00
_cell.angle_gamma   90.00
#
_symmetry.space_group_name_H-M   'P 1'
#
loop_
_entity.id
_entity.type
_entity.pdbx_description
1 polymer ?
#
loop_
_entity_poly.entity_id
_entity_poly.type
_entity_poly.pdbx_seq_one_letter_code
_entity_poly.pdbx_strand_id
1 'polypeptide(L)'
;MQRSKKVVGIAILSLILMGLFFIIYYFHQPQISITIYNHTNCDISNLKIAYHHNEKDLEIPTIQKGSKYRVGITPNEEFIENSMWIFCFDKEGNKHEKQLLDILRKDTALTPMSL
;
A
#
# COMPACT_ATOMS: atom_id res chain seq x y z
N MET A 1 -30.37 -1.46 -46.71
CA MET A 1 -29.06 -2.10 -46.38
C MET A 1 -28.07 -1.22 -45.59
N GLN A 2 -28.26 0.11 -45.46
CA GLN A 2 -27.39 0.96 -44.64
C GLN A 2 -27.72 0.97 -43.13
N ARG A 3 -29.01 0.88 -42.75
CA ARG A 3 -29.43 0.84 -41.33
C ARG A 3 -28.87 -0.39 -40.59
N SER A 4 -28.88 -1.56 -41.21
CA SER A 4 -28.33 -2.80 -40.64
C SER A 4 -26.82 -2.71 -40.41
N LYS A 5 -26.06 -2.10 -41.33
CA LYS A 5 -24.60 -1.89 -41.17
C LYS A 5 -24.27 -0.95 -40.00
N LYS A 6 -25.07 0.10 -39.80
CA LYS A 6 -24.94 1.01 -38.63
C LYS A 6 -25.26 0.29 -37.32
N VAL A 7 -26.31 -0.53 -37.30
CA VAL A 7 -26.70 -1.33 -36.12
C VAL A 7 -25.62 -2.36 -35.77
N VAL A 8 -25.05 -3.05 -36.76
CA VAL A 8 -23.94 -3.99 -36.55
C VAL A 8 -22.70 -3.27 -36.03
N GLY A 9 -22.37 -2.09 -36.58
CA GLY A 9 -21.26 -1.27 -36.08
C GLY A 9 -21.44 -0.84 -34.62
N ILE A 10 -22.65 -0.43 -34.25
CA ILE A 10 -22.97 -0.05 -32.86
C ILE A 10 -22.89 -1.28 -31.93
N ALA A 11 -23.37 -2.44 -32.37
CA ALA A 11 -23.30 -3.67 -31.59
C ALA A 11 -21.86 -4.09 -31.30
N ILE A 12 -20.98 -4.04 -32.31
CA ILE A 12 -19.55 -4.35 -32.16
C ILE A 12 -18.88 -3.35 -31.22
N LEU A 13 -19.16 -2.04 -31.39
CA LEU A 13 -18.59 -1.00 -30.52
C LEU A 13 -19.02 -1.18 -29.07
N SER A 14 -20.29 -1.51 -28.83
CA SER A 14 -20.81 -1.80 -27.49
C SER A 14 -20.09 -2.99 -26.85
N LEU A 15 -19.80 -4.04 -27.62
CA LEU A 15 -19.14 -5.25 -27.12
C LEU A 15 -17.67 -4.97 -26.75
N ILE A 16 -16.98 -4.14 -27.55
CA ILE A 16 -15.61 -3.67 -27.25
C ILE A 16 -15.60 -2.83 -25.98
N LEU A 17 -16.51 -1.86 -25.85
CA LEU A 17 -16.60 -1.00 -24.67
C LEU A 17 -16.92 -1.82 -23.41
N MET A 18 -17.79 -2.82 -23.51
CA MET A 18 -18.11 -3.70 -22.40
C MET A 18 -16.92 -4.58 -22.00
N GLY A 19 -16.15 -5.07 -22.97
CA GLY A 19 -14.90 -5.79 -22.71
C GLY A 19 -13.84 -4.92 -22.02
N LEU A 20 -13.66 -3.68 -22.49
CA LEU A 20 -12.73 -2.72 -21.86
C LEU A 20 -13.16 -2.37 -20.42
N PHE A 21 -14.45 -2.18 -20.20
CA PHE A 21 -15.00 -1.95 -18.86
C PHE A 21 -14.69 -3.12 -17.91
N PHE A 22 -14.89 -4.36 -18.36
CA PHE A 22 -14.55 -5.55 -17.58
C PHE A 22 -13.06 -5.62 -17.25
N ILE A 23 -12.17 -5.33 -18.21
CA ILE A 23 -10.73 -5.33 -17.97
C ILE A 23 -10.35 -4.30 -16.91
N ILE A 24 -10.85 -3.07 -17.03
CA ILE A 24 -10.55 -1.99 -16.06
C ILE A 24 -11.09 -2.37 -14.67
N TYR A 25 -12.30 -2.91 -14.59
CA TYR A 25 -12.93 -3.26 -13.32
C TYR A 25 -12.21 -4.42 -12.59
N TYR A 26 -11.77 -5.45 -13.31
CA TYR A 26 -11.15 -6.64 -12.69
C TYR A 26 -9.63 -6.56 -12.50
N PHE A 27 -8.92 -5.78 -13.33
CA PHE A 27 -7.45 -5.70 -13.25
C PHE A 27 -6.94 -4.48 -12.48
N HIS A 28 -7.79 -3.52 -12.11
CA HIS A 28 -7.37 -2.41 -11.29
C HIS A 28 -7.31 -2.82 -9.81
N GLN A 29 -6.17 -3.37 -9.42
CA GLN A 29 -5.85 -3.62 -8.02
C GLN A 29 -5.37 -2.31 -7.36
N PRO A 30 -5.99 -1.84 -6.26
CA PRO A 30 -5.54 -0.65 -5.57
C PRO A 30 -4.13 -0.88 -5.04
N GLN A 31 -3.18 -0.03 -5.45
CA GLN A 31 -1.83 -0.04 -4.90
C GLN A 31 -1.70 1.03 -3.82
N ILE A 32 -1.42 0.60 -2.60
CA ILE A 32 -1.15 1.50 -1.47
C ILE A 32 0.33 1.78 -1.47
N SER A 33 0.68 3.04 -1.22
CA SER A 33 2.07 3.41 -1.07
C SER A 33 2.34 3.88 0.35
N ILE A 34 3.28 3.19 1.00
CA ILE A 34 3.77 3.54 2.33
C ILE A 34 5.12 4.20 2.18
N THR A 35 5.31 5.34 2.83
CA THR A 35 6.61 6.01 2.92
C THR A 35 7.04 6.04 4.37
N ILE A 36 8.21 5.48 4.64
CA ILE A 36 8.82 5.42 5.97
C ILE A 36 9.93 6.45 6.03
N TYR A 37 9.87 7.35 7.00
CA TYR A 37 10.88 8.39 7.21
C TYR A 37 11.76 8.03 8.41
N ASN A 38 13.07 7.93 8.19
CA ASN A 38 14.02 7.75 9.29
C ASN A 38 14.46 9.13 9.82
N HIS A 39 13.75 9.65 10.81
CA HIS A 39 14.12 10.89 11.51
C HIS A 39 15.18 10.70 12.61
N THR A 40 15.73 9.50 12.76
CA THR A 40 16.76 9.24 13.77
C THR A 40 18.15 9.63 13.27
N ASN A 41 19.12 9.71 14.18
CA ASN A 41 20.52 9.98 13.86
C ASN A 41 21.31 8.71 13.44
N CYS A 42 20.63 7.57 13.34
CA CYS A 42 21.18 6.26 13.04
C CYS A 42 20.47 5.61 11.85
N ASP A 43 21.10 4.65 11.21
CA ASP A 43 20.43 3.82 10.20
C ASP A 43 19.45 2.86 10.87
N ILE A 44 18.30 2.62 10.24
CA ILE A 44 17.28 1.66 10.68
C ILE A 44 17.38 0.42 9.78
N SER A 45 17.61 -0.73 10.39
CA SER A 45 17.68 -2.04 9.71
C SER A 45 16.65 -3.01 10.28
N ASN A 46 16.38 -4.11 9.57
CA ASN A 46 15.50 -5.21 10.01
C ASN A 46 14.04 -4.78 10.28
N LEU A 47 13.57 -3.74 9.60
CA LEU A 47 12.18 -3.32 9.67
C LEU A 47 11.31 -4.26 8.82
N LYS A 48 10.16 -4.68 9.35
CA LYS A 48 9.20 -5.52 8.64
C LYS A 48 7.82 -4.88 8.67
N ILE A 49 7.12 -4.94 7.54
CA ILE A 49 5.71 -4.57 7.47
C ILE A 49 4.92 -5.84 7.28
N ALA A 50 3.92 -6.05 8.12
CA ALA A 50 2.96 -7.12 7.91
C ALA A 50 1.55 -6.53 7.87
N TYR A 51 0.64 -7.24 7.25
CA TYR A 51 -0.77 -6.91 7.30
C TYR A 51 -1.53 -8.22 7.46
N HIS A 52 -2.68 -8.15 8.13
CA HIS A 52 -3.37 -9.35 8.63
C HIS A 52 -3.64 -10.42 7.56
N HIS A 53 -3.78 -9.99 6.32
CA HIS A 53 -4.10 -10.85 5.18
C HIS A 53 -2.91 -11.06 4.22
N ASN A 54 -1.69 -10.70 4.62
CA ASN A 54 -0.48 -11.16 3.93
C ASN A 54 0.05 -12.41 4.60
N GLU A 55 0.31 -13.44 3.82
CA GLU A 55 1.02 -14.61 4.32
C GLU A 55 2.53 -14.36 4.48
N LYS A 56 3.06 -13.27 3.90
CA LYS A 56 4.50 -12.94 3.93
C LYS A 56 4.77 -11.55 4.47
N ASP A 57 5.67 -11.47 5.44
CA ASP A 57 6.22 -10.19 5.89
C ASP A 57 6.99 -9.51 4.75
N LEU A 58 6.77 -8.22 4.59
CA LEU A 58 7.51 -7.39 3.67
C LEU A 58 8.77 -6.86 4.39
N GLU A 59 9.93 -7.37 4.00
CA GLU A 59 11.21 -6.90 4.52
C GLU A 59 11.56 -5.53 3.93
N ILE A 60 11.89 -4.59 4.81
CA ILE A 60 12.29 -3.24 4.44
C ILE A 60 13.82 -3.17 4.49
N PRO A 61 14.49 -2.74 3.41
CA PRO A 61 15.93 -2.57 3.40
C PRO A 61 16.36 -1.50 4.41
N THR A 62 17.64 -1.49 4.75
CA THR A 62 18.20 -0.47 5.64
C THR A 62 17.88 0.93 5.14
N ILE A 63 17.22 1.72 6.00
CA ILE A 63 16.90 3.12 5.73
C ILE A 63 17.97 3.97 6.40
N GLN A 64 18.77 4.67 5.58
CA GLN A 64 19.82 5.55 6.09
C GLN A 64 19.24 6.67 6.96
N LYS A 65 20.03 7.16 7.92
CA LYS A 65 19.66 8.32 8.75
C LYS A 65 19.19 9.50 7.89
N GLY A 66 18.11 10.16 8.29
CA GLY A 66 17.52 11.29 7.57
C GLY A 66 16.91 10.95 6.21
N SER A 67 16.90 9.68 5.80
CA SER A 67 16.37 9.25 4.50
C SER A 67 14.97 8.69 4.62
N LYS A 68 14.33 8.50 3.46
CA LYS A 68 13.01 7.88 3.35
C LYS A 68 13.05 6.65 2.45
N TYR A 69 12.20 5.69 2.74
CA TYR A 69 11.98 4.53 1.89
C TYR A 69 10.50 4.44 1.52
N ARG A 70 10.23 4.18 0.24
CA ARG A 70 8.87 4.06 -0.29
C ARG A 70 8.64 2.63 -0.72
N VAL A 71 7.55 2.04 -0.28
CA VAL A 71 7.12 0.71 -0.69
C VAL A 71 5.68 0.72 -1.16
N GLY A 72 5.41 -0.06 -2.20
CA GLY A 72 4.07 -0.30 -2.72
C GLY A 72 3.55 -1.64 -2.21
N ILE A 73 2.33 -1.65 -1.70
CA ILE A 73 1.62 -2.85 -1.27
C ILE A 73 0.36 -2.95 -2.12
N THR A 74 0.15 -4.13 -2.71
CA THR A 74 -1.07 -4.45 -3.45
C THR A 74 -1.82 -5.51 -2.65
N PRO A 75 -2.76 -5.11 -1.77
CA PRO A 75 -3.59 -6.06 -1.06
C PRO A 75 -4.51 -6.76 -2.05
N ASN A 76 -4.74 -8.05 -1.83
CA ASN A 76 -5.67 -8.86 -2.63
C ASN A 76 -7.14 -8.64 -2.26
N GLU A 77 -7.40 -7.67 -1.39
CA GLU A 77 -8.68 -7.39 -0.76
C GLU A 77 -8.87 -5.87 -0.61
N GLU A 78 -10.07 -5.47 -0.22
CA GLU A 78 -10.33 -4.08 0.12
C GLU A 78 -9.47 -3.66 1.32
N PHE A 79 -8.62 -2.65 1.10
CA PHE A 79 -7.72 -2.18 2.13
C PHE A 79 -8.45 -1.36 3.18
N ILE A 80 -8.34 -1.81 4.43
CA ILE A 80 -8.80 -1.08 5.60
C ILE A 80 -7.56 -0.67 6.40
N GLU A 81 -7.32 0.64 6.58
CA GLU A 81 -6.11 1.15 7.26
C GLU A 81 -5.87 0.53 8.65
N ASN A 82 -6.94 0.16 9.35
CA ASN A 82 -6.88 -0.49 10.66
C ASN A 82 -6.38 -1.94 10.65
N SER A 83 -6.25 -2.60 9.50
CA SER A 83 -5.77 -4.00 9.41
C SER A 83 -4.25 -4.11 9.27
N MET A 84 -3.53 -2.99 9.18
CA MET A 84 -2.09 -2.95 8.95
C MET A 84 -1.29 -2.75 10.25
N TRP A 85 -0.29 -3.61 10.43
CA TRP A 85 0.59 -3.64 11.59
C TRP A 85 2.04 -3.47 11.15
N ILE A 86 2.72 -2.50 11.75
CA ILE A 86 4.15 -2.31 11.52
C ILE A 86 4.90 -3.01 12.64
N PHE A 87 5.85 -3.87 12.26
CA PHE A 87 6.69 -4.63 13.16
C PHE A 87 8.14 -4.16 13.04
N CYS A 88 8.58 -3.40 14.03
CA CYS A 88 9.97 -2.93 14.10
C CYS A 88 10.76 -3.81 15.06
N PHE A 89 11.98 -4.16 14.70
CA PHE A 89 12.94 -4.72 15.65
C PHE A 89 13.91 -3.61 16.03
N ASP A 90 14.12 -3.39 17.34
CA ASP A 90 15.19 -2.53 17.78
C ASP A 90 16.55 -3.23 17.66
N LYS A 91 17.63 -2.51 18.00
CA LYS A 91 19.00 -3.04 17.94
C LYS A 91 19.25 -4.18 18.94
N GLU A 92 18.38 -4.33 19.94
CA GLU A 92 18.44 -5.38 20.95
C GLU A 92 17.62 -6.61 20.53
N GLY A 93 16.92 -6.52 19.39
CA GLY A 93 16.07 -7.59 18.87
C GLY A 93 14.67 -7.60 19.47
N ASN A 94 14.28 -6.59 20.25
CA ASN A 94 12.93 -6.52 20.79
C ASN A 94 11.95 -6.14 19.67
N LYS A 95 10.85 -6.89 19.60
CA LYS A 95 9.76 -6.67 18.64
C LYS A 95 8.85 -5.57 19.16
N HIS A 96 8.73 -4.50 18.40
CA HIS A 96 7.79 -3.40 18.63
C HIS A 96 6.68 -3.48 17.60
N GLU A 97 5.45 -3.63 18.07
CA GLU A 97 4.24 -3.70 17.25
C GLU A 97 3.48 -2.38 17.33
N LYS A 98 3.09 -1.83 16.18
CA LYS A 98 2.28 -0.61 16.12
C LYS A 98 1.23 -0.73 15.02
N GLN A 99 0.00 -0.32 15.33
CA GLN A 99 -1.06 -0.18 14.34
C GLN A 99 -0.82 1.07 13.49
N LEU A 100 -1.03 0.99 12.17
CA LEU A 100 -0.77 2.11 11.25
C LEU A 100 -1.59 3.36 11.61
N LEU A 101 -2.86 3.19 11.99
CA LEU A 101 -3.73 4.28 12.42
C LEU A 101 -3.17 5.05 13.62
N ASP A 102 -2.59 4.35 14.59
CA ASP A 102 -1.99 4.97 15.77
C ASP A 102 -0.74 5.77 15.41
N ILE A 103 0.04 5.34 14.41
CA ILE A 103 1.19 6.09 13.90
C ILE A 103 0.72 7.37 13.20
N LEU A 104 -0.29 7.27 12.33
CA LEU A 104 -0.86 8.44 11.62
C LEU A 104 -1.42 9.47 12.60
N ARG A 105 -2.15 9.02 13.63
CA ARG A 105 -2.69 9.88 14.69
C ARG A 105 -1.58 10.53 15.53
N LYS A 106 -0.47 9.82 15.77
CA LYS A 106 0.65 10.34 16.56
C LYS A 106 1.47 11.37 15.78
N ASP A 107 1.65 11.20 14.48
CA ASP A 107 2.28 12.22 13.61
C ASP A 107 1.43 13.50 13.50
N THR A 108 0.10 13.41 13.62
CA THR A 108 -0.76 14.60 13.72
C THR A 108 -0.68 15.29 15.10
N ALA A 109 -0.08 14.64 16.10
CA ALA A 109 -0.04 15.09 17.48
C ALA A 109 1.39 15.36 18.01
N LEU A 110 2.39 15.55 17.14
CA LEU A 110 3.78 15.78 17.55
C LEU A 110 3.97 17.13 18.26
N THR A 111 3.72 17.14 19.57
CA THR A 111 4.70 17.65 20.54
C THR A 111 5.76 16.57 20.80
N PRO A 112 7.05 16.92 20.91
CA PRO A 112 8.15 15.96 20.98
C PRO A 112 8.18 15.28 22.36
N MET A 113 8.17 13.94 22.37
CA MET A 113 8.67 13.18 23.52
C MET A 113 10.17 12.98 23.34
N SER A 114 10.93 13.60 24.24
CA SER A 114 12.34 13.33 24.49
C SER A 114 12.52 11.86 24.89
N LEU A 115 13.32 11.14 24.10
CA LEU A 115 14.07 9.98 24.60
C LEU A 115 15.25 10.47 25.44
#